data_AF-A0A6N2DUM9-F1
#
_entry.id   AF-A0A6N2DUM9-F1
#
_cell.length_a   1.000
_cell.length_b   1.000
_cell.length_c   1.000
_cell.angle_alpha   90.00
_cell.angle_beta   90.00
_cell.angle_gamma   90.00
#
_symmetry.space_group_name_H-M   'P 1'
#
loop_
_entity.id
_entity.type
_entity.pdbx_description
1 polymer ?
#
loop_
_entity_poly.entity_id
_entity_poly.type
_entity_poly.pdbx_seq_one_letter_code
_entity_poly.pdbx_strand_id
1 'polypeptide(L)'
;MITSTIHTPIGPLRLDASEGALVGLSWIRGPSAPAAEDPPSDPLIAAVSAQLQAYFAGQLTDFRFALRPRGSPFQHRIWALLRTIPFGTTLSYAALAARADTAPRAAAAACAANPIPIVIPCHRVIAASGALAGYSGGDGIATKRFLLNLEQAPRHPVPIPATAAQGDPAAWTPVP
;
A
#
# COMPACT_ATOMS: atom_id res chain seq x y z
N MET A 1 7.04 17.83 6.28
CA MET A 1 6.04 16.75 6.15
C MET A 1 4.80 17.36 5.56
N ILE A 2 4.25 16.76 4.50
CA ILE A 2 3.05 17.19 3.79
C ILE A 2 2.03 16.08 3.96
N THR A 3 0.79 16.45 4.25
CA THR A 3 -0.31 15.51 4.45
C THR A 3 -1.48 15.91 3.57
N SER A 4 -2.17 14.93 2.98
CA SER A 4 -3.38 15.15 2.18
C SER A 4 -4.35 13.98 2.35
N THR A 5 -5.61 14.19 2.00
CA THR A 5 -6.67 13.18 2.10
C THR A 5 -7.27 12.90 0.74
N ILE A 6 -7.49 11.63 0.42
CA ILE A 6 -8.24 11.20 -0.76
C ILE A 6 -9.44 10.32 -0.36
N HIS A 7 -10.54 10.45 -1.09
CA HIS A 7 -11.66 9.53 -0.95
C HIS A 7 -11.46 8.29 -1.83
N THR A 8 -11.77 7.12 -1.27
CA THR A 8 -11.68 5.84 -1.97
C THR A 8 -12.88 4.96 -1.64
N PRO A 9 -13.15 3.88 -2.43
CA PRO A 9 -14.23 2.94 -2.14
C PRO A 9 -14.12 2.23 -0.78
N ILE A 10 -12.96 2.28 -0.12
CA ILE A 10 -12.69 1.69 1.20
C ILE A 10 -12.53 2.75 2.29
N GLY A 11 -13.11 3.93 2.06
CA GLY A 11 -13.07 5.08 2.98
C GLY A 11 -11.98 6.10 2.64
N PRO A 12 -11.95 7.23 3.37
CA PRO A 12 -10.94 8.27 3.20
C PRO A 12 -9.55 7.77 3.64
N LEU A 13 -8.55 7.99 2.80
CA LEU A 13 -7.15 7.68 3.07
C LEU A 13 -6.35 8.97 3.24
N ARG A 14 -5.57 9.03 4.31
CA ARG A 14 -4.55 10.04 4.54
C ARG A 14 -3.24 9.59 3.90
N LEU A 15 -2.61 10.48 3.16
CA LEU A 15 -1.29 10.33 2.54
C LEU A 15 -0.31 11.23 3.29
N ASP A 16 0.81 10.68 3.77
CA ASP A 16 1.87 11.44 4.42
C ASP A 16 3.14 11.36 3.57
N ALA A 17 3.66 12.50 3.15
CA ALA A 17 4.90 12.63 2.40
C ALA A 17 5.95 13.44 3.14
N SER A 18 7.22 13.07 2.94
CA SER A 18 8.37 13.82 3.44
C SER A 18 9.54 13.63 2.49
N GLU A 19 10.28 14.71 2.21
CA GLU A 19 11.51 14.66 1.42
C GLU A 19 11.36 13.96 0.06
N GLY A 20 10.24 14.20 -0.65
CA GLY A 20 9.99 13.62 -1.96
C GLY A 20 9.64 12.13 -1.96
N ALA A 21 9.28 11.54 -0.82
CA ALA A 21 8.80 10.17 -0.72
C ALA A 21 7.52 10.03 0.12
N LEU A 22 6.70 9.04 -0.22
CA LEU A 22 5.56 8.64 0.61
C LEU A 22 6.10 7.88 1.83
N VAL A 23 5.73 8.34 3.02
CA VAL A 23 6.19 7.78 4.30
C VAL A 23 5.07 7.09 5.07
N GLY A 24 3.81 7.40 4.75
CA GLY A 24 2.63 6.82 5.40
C GLY A 24 1.38 6.85 4.52
N LEU A 25 0.54 5.82 4.67
CA LEU A 25 -0.82 5.77 4.15
C LEU A 25 -1.71 5.17 5.25
N SER A 26 -2.79 5.85 5.62
CA SER A 26 -3.66 5.38 6.71
C SER A 26 -5.11 5.74 6.48
N TRP A 27 -6.04 4.97 7.05
CA TRP A 27 -7.46 5.33 7.06
C TRP A 27 -7.70 6.41 8.10
N ILE A 28 -8.47 7.43 7.73
CA ILE A 28 -8.95 8.41 8.71
C ILE A 28 -10.04 7.76 9.56
N ARG A 29 -9.85 7.77 10.89
CA ARG A 29 -10.84 7.25 11.85
C ARG A 29 -11.61 8.41 12.49
N GLY A 30 -12.92 8.26 12.61
CA GLY A 30 -13.80 9.24 13.25
C GLY A 30 -14.47 10.22 12.26
N PRO A 31 -15.38 11.09 12.75
CA PRO A 31 -16.22 11.97 11.93
C PRO A 31 -15.46 13.12 11.24
N SER A 32 -14.14 13.21 11.42
CA SER A 32 -13.29 14.27 10.88
C SER A 32 -12.57 13.80 9.62
N ALA A 33 -13.32 13.34 8.61
CA ALA A 33 -12.80 13.42 7.26
C ALA A 33 -12.84 14.90 6.89
N PRO A 34 -11.69 15.58 6.67
CA PRO A 34 -11.74 16.94 6.15
C PRO A 34 -12.55 16.93 4.84
N ALA A 35 -13.34 17.99 4.61
CA ALA A 35 -13.99 18.18 3.32
C ALA A 35 -12.94 18.06 2.21
N ALA A 36 -13.32 17.58 1.03
CA ALA A 36 -12.43 17.44 -0.11
C ALA A 36 -11.56 18.71 -0.25
N GLU A 37 -10.28 18.58 0.09
CA GLU A 37 -9.36 19.71 0.00
C GLU A 37 -9.07 20.00 -1.47
N ASP A 38 -8.66 21.23 -1.76
CA ASP A 38 -8.13 21.60 -3.07
C ASP A 38 -7.12 20.56 -3.55
N PRO A 39 -7.01 20.32 -4.88
CA PRO A 39 -6.07 19.35 -5.42
C PRO A 39 -4.68 19.62 -4.83
N PRO A 40 -4.01 18.57 -4.31
CA PRO A 40 -2.79 18.73 -3.56
C PRO A 40 -1.76 19.46 -4.41
N SER A 41 -1.27 20.60 -3.91
CA SER A 41 -0.30 21.44 -4.60
C SER A 41 1.07 20.78 -4.74
N ASP A 42 1.36 19.79 -3.89
CA ASP A 42 2.57 19.00 -3.93
C ASP A 42 2.54 17.97 -5.08
N PRO A 43 3.53 17.98 -6.00
CA PRO A 43 3.56 17.09 -7.15
C PRO A 43 3.58 15.60 -6.80
N LEU A 44 4.22 15.21 -5.68
CA LEU A 44 4.26 13.82 -5.24
C LEU A 44 2.90 13.39 -4.70
N ILE A 45 2.24 14.20 -3.88
CA ILE A 45 0.90 13.87 -3.38
C ILE A 45 -0.10 13.78 -4.54
N ALA A 46 -0.02 14.69 -5.53
CA ALA A 46 -0.86 14.62 -6.73
C ALA A 46 -0.63 13.31 -7.50
N ALA A 47 0.63 12.92 -7.69
CA ALA A 47 1.03 11.66 -8.30
C ALA A 47 0.49 10.43 -7.56
N VAL A 48 0.69 10.36 -6.25
CA VAL A 48 0.24 9.25 -5.40
C VAL A 48 -1.30 9.15 -5.43
N SER A 49 -1.98 10.29 -5.32
CA SER A 49 -3.44 10.38 -5.39
C SER A 49 -3.96 9.83 -6.72
N ALA A 50 -3.41 10.29 -7.85
CA ALA A 50 -3.82 9.84 -9.18
C ALA A 50 -3.62 8.33 -9.37
N GLN A 51 -2.48 7.79 -8.92
CA GLN A 51 -2.22 6.35 -9.04
C GLN A 51 -3.12 5.50 -8.13
N LEU A 52 -3.45 5.97 -6.92
CA LEU A 52 -4.42 5.28 -6.06
C LEU A 52 -5.82 5.29 -6.68
N GLN A 53 -6.26 6.41 -7.25
CA GLN A 53 -7.54 6.46 -7.96
C GLN A 53 -7.57 5.50 -9.16
N ALA A 54 -6.49 5.47 -9.96
CA ALA A 54 -6.37 4.54 -11.08
C ALA A 54 -6.34 3.07 -10.61
N TYR A 55 -5.73 2.76 -9.46
CA TYR A 55 -5.75 1.43 -8.86
C TYR A 55 -7.18 1.02 -8.50
N PHE A 56 -7.94 1.87 -7.79
CA PHE A 56 -9.33 1.59 -7.43
C PHE A 56 -10.28 1.54 -8.63
N ALA A 57 -9.93 2.19 -9.74
CA ALA A 57 -10.64 2.09 -11.01
C ALA A 57 -10.27 0.84 -11.84
N GLY A 58 -9.34 -0.01 -11.37
CA GLY A 58 -8.89 -1.20 -12.10
C GLY A 58 -7.99 -0.90 -13.32
N GLN A 59 -7.39 0.30 -13.33
CA GLN A 59 -6.56 0.82 -14.43
C GLN A 59 -5.05 0.73 -14.15
N LEU A 60 -4.65 0.63 -12.88
CA LEU A 60 -3.26 0.55 -12.44
C LEU A 60 -2.99 -0.77 -11.71
N THR A 61 -1.82 -1.36 -11.98
CA THR A 61 -1.35 -2.60 -11.32
C THR A 61 0.00 -2.43 -10.59
N ASP A 62 0.72 -1.35 -10.87
CA ASP A 62 2.06 -1.08 -10.35
C ASP A 62 2.19 0.39 -9.96
N PHE A 63 2.64 0.65 -8.73
CA PHE A 63 2.81 1.99 -8.18
C PHE A 63 4.23 2.49 -8.43
N ARG A 64 4.37 3.70 -8.99
CA ARG A 64 5.64 4.30 -9.40
C ARG A 64 5.84 5.65 -8.75
N PHE A 65 6.42 5.65 -7.56
CA PHE A 65 6.88 6.81 -6.80
C PHE A 65 7.77 6.34 -5.64
N ALA A 66 8.55 7.26 -5.06
CA ALA A 66 9.48 6.94 -3.97
C ALA A 66 8.74 6.61 -2.66
N LEU A 67 9.22 5.58 -1.95
CA LEU A 67 8.72 5.14 -0.65
C LEU A 67 9.82 5.24 0.41
N ARG A 68 9.53 5.86 1.55
CA ARG A 68 10.45 5.89 2.72
C ARG A 68 9.70 5.57 4.03
N PRO A 69 9.12 4.36 4.15
CA PRO A 69 8.40 3.97 5.35
C PRO A 69 9.36 3.85 6.55
N ARG A 70 8.95 4.36 7.71
CA ARG A 70 9.69 4.15 8.98
C ARG A 70 9.45 2.73 9.49
N GLY A 71 10.51 2.05 9.90
CA GLY A 71 10.46 0.69 10.41
C GLY A 71 11.82 0.17 10.84
N SER A 72 11.86 -1.03 11.41
CA SER A 72 13.11 -1.74 11.70
C SER A 72 13.68 -2.40 10.44
N PRO A 73 14.98 -2.72 10.39
CA PRO A 73 15.58 -3.45 9.27
C PRO A 73 14.86 -4.77 8.95
N PHE A 74 14.33 -5.45 9.97
CA PHE A 74 13.51 -6.65 9.78
C PHE A 74 12.19 -6.35 9.06
N GLN A 75 11.47 -5.30 9.49
CA GLN A 75 10.23 -4.88 8.84
C GLN A 75 10.46 -4.49 7.39
N HIS A 76 11.54 -3.74 7.11
CA HIS A 76 11.90 -3.33 5.76
C HIS A 76 12.19 -4.52 4.83
N ARG A 77 12.88 -5.56 5.32
CA ARG A 77 13.06 -6.80 4.55
C ARG A 77 11.73 -7.45 4.19
N ILE A 78 10.80 -7.54 5.14
CA ILE A 78 9.46 -8.10 4.89
C ILE A 78 8.71 -7.24 3.88
N TRP A 79 8.68 -5.92 4.04
CA TRP A 79 7.97 -5.02 3.13
C TRP A 79 8.53 -5.04 1.71
N ALA A 80 9.85 -5.17 1.56
CA ALA A 80 10.49 -5.38 0.26
C ALA A 80 9.98 -6.69 -0.39
N LEU A 81 9.92 -7.79 0.36
CA LEU A 81 9.36 -9.05 -0.13
C LEU A 81 7.89 -8.93 -0.49
N LEU A 82 7.07 -8.21 0.28
CA LEU A 82 5.66 -7.98 -0.04
C LEU A 82 5.48 -7.33 -1.42
N ARG A 83 6.32 -6.34 -1.75
CA ARG A 83 6.26 -5.64 -3.05
C ARG A 83 6.62 -6.53 -4.24
N THR A 84 7.28 -7.67 -4.00
CA THR A 84 7.54 -8.66 -5.06
C THR A 84 6.32 -9.51 -5.41
N ILE A 85 5.25 -9.48 -4.60
CA ILE A 85 4.03 -10.25 -4.85
C ILE A 85 3.23 -9.54 -5.97
N PRO A 86 3.07 -10.15 -7.16
CA PRO A 86 2.38 -9.51 -8.27
C PRO A 86 0.91 -9.17 -7.96
N PHE A 87 0.40 -8.13 -8.60
CA PHE A 87 -1.03 -7.79 -8.61
C PHE A 87 -1.87 -9.01 -9.02
N GLY A 88 -2.97 -9.25 -8.30
CA GLY A 88 -3.88 -10.36 -8.59
C GLY A 88 -3.35 -11.73 -8.15
N THR A 89 -2.23 -11.78 -7.42
CA THR A 89 -1.69 -13.03 -6.86
C THR A 89 -1.59 -12.94 -5.34
N THR A 90 -1.46 -14.10 -4.69
CA THR A 90 -1.34 -14.18 -3.24
C THR A 90 -0.15 -15.03 -2.84
N LEU A 91 0.34 -14.79 -1.62
CA LEU A 91 1.41 -15.56 -0.98
C LEU A 91 0.93 -16.01 0.40
N SER A 92 1.31 -17.20 0.85
CA SER A 92 0.97 -17.62 2.21
C SER A 92 1.91 -16.98 3.25
N TYR A 93 1.44 -16.78 4.48
CA TYR A 93 2.31 -16.34 5.59
C TYR A 93 3.50 -17.28 5.81
N ALA A 94 3.31 -18.59 5.63
CA ALA A 94 4.38 -19.59 5.73
C ALA A 94 5.43 -19.42 4.62
N ALA A 95 4.98 -19.18 3.38
CA ALA A 95 5.89 -18.95 2.26
C ALA A 95 6.64 -17.62 2.40
N LEU A 96 5.96 -16.56 2.85
CA LEU A 96 6.62 -15.27 3.16
C LEU A 96 7.69 -15.44 4.24
N ALA A 97 7.35 -16.16 5.32
CA ALA A 97 8.25 -16.41 6.42
C ALA A 97 9.48 -17.23 5.99
N ALA A 98 9.29 -18.25 5.15
CA ALA A 98 10.39 -19.02 4.56
C ALA A 98 11.29 -18.14 3.68
N ARG A 99 10.73 -17.28 2.83
CA ARG A 99 11.51 -16.35 1.99
C ARG A 99 12.31 -15.32 2.80
N ALA A 100 11.79 -14.96 3.97
CA ALA A 100 12.41 -13.98 4.86
C ALA A 100 13.31 -14.61 5.93
N ASP A 101 13.47 -15.93 5.92
CA ASP A 101 14.16 -16.72 6.94
C ASP A 101 13.71 -16.35 8.37
N THR A 102 12.41 -16.45 8.62
CA THR A 102 11.79 -16.05 9.89
C THR A 102 10.58 -16.92 10.26
N ALA A 103 10.00 -16.70 11.43
CA ALA A 103 8.80 -17.39 11.87
C ALA A 103 7.52 -16.78 11.25
N PRO A 104 6.48 -17.58 10.92
CA PRO A 104 5.21 -17.08 10.39
C PRO A 104 4.56 -15.98 11.24
N ARG A 105 4.66 -16.08 12.56
CA ARG A 105 4.15 -15.06 13.50
C ARG A 105 4.89 -13.73 13.37
N ALA A 106 6.21 -13.77 13.18
CA ALA A 106 7.02 -12.57 13.00
C ALA A 106 6.74 -11.90 11.65
N ALA A 107 6.60 -12.69 10.58
CA ALA A 107 6.19 -12.19 9.27
C ALA A 107 4.79 -11.55 9.32
N ALA A 108 3.83 -12.18 10.01
CA ALA A 108 2.48 -11.64 10.18
C ALA A 108 2.48 -10.31 10.96
N ALA A 109 3.28 -10.21 12.03
CA ALA A 109 3.44 -8.96 12.79
C ALA A 109 4.04 -7.84 11.92
N ALA A 110 5.05 -8.13 11.11
CA ALA A 110 5.62 -7.15 10.17
C ALA A 110 4.63 -6.73 9.07
N CYS A 111 3.77 -7.64 8.60
CA CYS A 111 2.67 -7.30 7.68
C CYS A 111 1.66 -6.35 8.35
N ALA A 112 1.31 -6.59 9.61
CA ALA A 112 0.37 -5.76 10.36
C ALA A 112 0.94 -4.35 10.65
N ALA A 113 2.26 -4.25 10.81
CA ALA A 113 2.98 -3.00 11.05
C ALA A 113 3.28 -2.20 9.77
N ASN A 114 2.76 -2.60 8.61
CA ASN A 114 2.98 -1.91 7.35
C ASN A 114 2.42 -0.47 7.39
N PRO A 115 3.27 0.56 7.27
CA PRO A 115 2.84 1.96 7.33
C PRO A 115 2.26 2.49 6.02
N ILE A 116 2.40 1.75 4.91
CA ILE A 116 1.89 2.15 3.59
C ILE A 116 1.10 0.98 2.96
N PRO A 117 -0.04 0.57 3.55
CA PRO A 117 -0.88 -0.49 3.00
C PRO A 117 -1.39 -0.15 1.59
N ILE A 118 -1.88 -1.16 0.86
CA ILE A 118 -2.24 -1.11 -0.57
C ILE A 118 -1.00 -1.00 -1.46
N VAL A 119 -0.16 0.01 -1.26
CA VAL A 119 1.08 0.23 -2.03
C VAL A 119 2.15 -0.79 -1.67
N ILE A 120 2.36 -1.02 -0.37
CA ILE A 120 3.04 -2.22 0.14
C ILE A 120 1.93 -3.26 0.37
N PRO A 121 1.84 -4.31 -0.46
CA PRO A 121 0.60 -5.07 -0.62
C PRO A 121 0.44 -6.18 0.43
N CYS A 122 0.37 -5.82 1.71
CA CYS A 122 0.19 -6.78 2.81
C CYS A 122 -1.16 -7.53 2.75
N HIS A 123 -2.15 -7.01 2.02
CA HIS A 123 -3.43 -7.68 1.76
C HIS A 123 -3.28 -8.93 0.90
N ARG A 124 -2.20 -9.05 0.10
CA ARG A 124 -1.90 -10.23 -0.73
C ARG A 124 -1.35 -11.43 0.05
N VAL A 125 -1.12 -11.29 1.36
CA VAL A 125 -0.66 -12.38 2.21
C VAL A 125 -1.83 -13.04 2.92
N ILE A 126 -2.02 -14.34 2.74
CA ILE A 126 -3.17 -15.09 3.26
C ILE A 126 -2.74 -16.38 3.98
N ALA A 127 -3.69 -17.09 4.59
CA ALA A 127 -3.41 -18.41 5.14
C ALA A 127 -3.18 -19.43 4.00
N ALA A 128 -2.39 -20.48 4.26
CA ALA A 128 -2.14 -21.51 3.25
C ALA A 128 -3.42 -22.27 2.81
N SER A 129 -4.45 -22.28 3.65
CA SER A 129 -5.77 -22.82 3.34
C SER A 129 -6.60 -21.95 2.38
N GLY A 130 -6.12 -20.76 2.00
CA GLY A 130 -6.89 -19.75 1.28
C GLY A 130 -7.73 -18.84 2.16
N ALA A 131 -7.80 -19.11 3.47
CA ALA A 131 -8.58 -18.29 4.40
C ALA A 131 -7.97 -16.88 4.57
N LEU A 132 -8.85 -15.88 4.62
CA LEU A 132 -8.48 -14.52 5.00
C LEU A 132 -8.37 -14.44 6.52
N ALA A 133 -7.17 -14.20 7.02
CA ALA A 133 -6.91 -13.88 8.42
C ALA A 133 -6.27 -12.50 8.51
N GLY A 134 -6.69 -11.71 9.52
CA GLY A 134 -6.06 -10.47 9.98
C GLY A 134 -5.83 -9.39 8.91
N TYR A 135 -6.30 -8.17 9.19
CA TYR A 135 -5.88 -7.00 8.43
C TYR A 135 -5.94 -5.77 9.33
N SER A 136 -4.85 -5.02 9.41
CA SER A 136 -4.75 -3.83 10.27
C SER A 136 -5.35 -2.57 9.64
N GLY A 137 -5.62 -2.61 8.33
CA GLY A 137 -6.17 -1.49 7.57
C GLY A 137 -7.70 -1.47 7.52
N GLY A 138 -8.27 -0.27 7.43
CA GLY A 138 -9.70 -0.03 7.21
C GLY A 138 -10.59 -0.81 8.16
N ASP A 139 -11.61 -1.45 7.59
CA ASP A 139 -12.58 -2.33 8.26
C ASP A 139 -12.07 -3.79 8.36
N GLY A 140 -10.75 -3.95 8.47
CA GLY A 140 -10.09 -5.22 8.64
C GLY A 140 -10.32 -6.18 7.46
N ILE A 141 -10.86 -7.38 7.75
CA ILE A 141 -11.02 -8.44 6.76
C ILE A 141 -11.91 -7.99 5.59
N ALA A 142 -12.90 -7.13 5.83
CA ALA A 142 -13.76 -6.61 4.77
C ALA A 142 -12.95 -5.82 3.73
N THR A 143 -12.07 -4.92 4.18
CA THR A 143 -11.16 -4.17 3.32
C THR A 143 -10.17 -5.08 2.59
N LYS A 144 -9.58 -6.08 3.28
CA LYS A 144 -8.68 -7.06 2.65
C LYS A 144 -9.38 -7.81 1.52
N ARG A 145 -10.61 -8.25 1.74
CA ARG A 145 -11.43 -8.96 0.74
C ARG A 145 -11.76 -8.06 -0.44
N PHE A 146 -12.16 -6.80 -0.19
CA PHE A 146 -12.42 -5.83 -1.23
C PHE A 146 -11.19 -5.66 -2.15
N LEU A 147 -10.02 -5.44 -1.56
CA LEU A 147 -8.77 -5.26 -2.32
C LEU A 147 -8.43 -6.50 -3.15
N LEU A 148 -8.54 -7.70 -2.57
CA LEU A 148 -8.30 -8.93 -3.31
C LEU A 148 -9.28 -9.10 -4.48
N ASN A 149 -10.57 -8.83 -4.27
CA ASN A 149 -11.58 -8.93 -5.31
C ASN A 149 -11.35 -7.91 -6.44
N LEU A 150 -10.98 -6.67 -6.09
CA LEU A 150 -10.57 -5.64 -7.05
C LEU A 150 -9.44 -6.14 -7.95
N GLU A 151 -8.44 -6.80 -7.36
CA GLU A 151 -7.29 -7.32 -8.11
C GLU A 151 -7.59 -8.55 -8.97
N GLN A 152 -8.68 -9.28 -8.70
CA GLN A 152 -9.15 -10.41 -9.51
C GLN A 152 -10.12 -10.00 -10.63
N ALA A 153 -10.64 -8.77 -10.60
CA ALA A 153 -11.63 -8.31 -11.57
C ALA A 153 -10.99 -8.08 -12.97
N PRO A 154 -11.77 -8.22 -14.07
CA PRO A 154 -11.32 -7.87 -15.41
C PRO A 154 -10.81 -6.42 -15.47
N ARG A 155 -9.64 -6.23 -16.09
CA ARG A 155 -8.97 -4.91 -16.13
C ARG A 155 -9.39 -4.08 -17.34
N HIS A 156 -9.37 -2.77 -17.15
CA HIS A 156 -9.59 -1.79 -18.22
C HIS A 156 -8.45 -0.76 -18.24
N PRO A 157 -7.22 -1.14 -18.63
CA PRO A 157 -6.06 -0.28 -18.51
C PRO A 157 -6.21 0.98 -19.37
N VAL A 158 -5.93 2.14 -18.78
CA VAL A 158 -5.86 3.44 -19.46
C VAL A 158 -4.42 3.97 -19.30
N PRO A 159 -3.82 4.58 -20.34
CA PRO A 159 -2.50 5.18 -20.21
C PRO A 159 -2.50 6.27 -19.12
N ILE A 160 -1.70 6.08 -18.08
CA ILE A 160 -1.52 7.08 -17.01
C ILE A 160 -0.42 8.04 -17.47
N PRO A 161 -0.66 9.37 -17.51
CA PRO A 161 0.34 10.33 -17.95
C PRO A 161 1.61 10.26 -17.09
N ALA A 162 2.77 10.29 -17.75
CA ALA A 162 4.10 10.03 -17.20
C ALA A 162 4.67 11.14 -16.27
N THR A 163 3.82 11.99 -15.70
CA THR A 163 4.23 13.24 -15.00
C THR A 163 4.36 13.12 -13.48
N ALA A 164 4.28 11.91 -12.93
CA ALA A 164 4.45 11.65 -11.51
C ALA A 164 5.88 11.21 -11.20
N ALA A 165 6.65 12.06 -10.50
CA ALA A 165 7.98 11.84 -9.92
C ALA A 165 8.58 10.43 -10.14
N GLN A 166 9.52 10.34 -11.09
CA GLN A 166 10.35 9.17 -11.34
C GLN A 166 11.30 8.94 -10.16
N GLY A 167 10.78 8.40 -9.06
CA GLY A 167 11.57 7.78 -8.02
C GLY A 167 11.87 6.34 -8.42
N ASP A 168 13.11 5.90 -8.26
CA ASP A 168 13.46 4.49 -8.42
C ASP A 168 12.62 3.65 -7.43
N PRO A 169 11.76 2.72 -7.92
CA PRO A 169 10.95 1.87 -7.07
C PRO A 169 11.80 1.00 -6.12
N ALA A 170 13.09 0.82 -6.40
CA ALA A 170 14.05 0.08 -5.59
C ALA A 170 14.92 0.95 -4.67
N ALA A 171 14.86 2.28 -4.74
CA ALA A 171 15.69 3.17 -3.91
C ALA A 171 15.21 3.19 -2.46
N TRP A 172 15.58 2.14 -1.74
CA TRP A 172 15.41 2.00 -0.32
C TRP A 172 16.60 2.65 0.39
N THR A 173 16.48 3.93 0.75
CA THR A 173 17.43 4.56 1.66
C THR A 173 16.91 4.41 3.10
N PRO A 174 17.51 3.54 3.94
CA PRO A 174 17.23 3.58 5.37
C PRO A 174 17.51 5.00 5.89
N VAL A 175 16.58 5.55 6.66
CA VAL A 175 16.88 6.72 7.49
C VAL A 175 17.78 6.20 8.62
N PRO A 176 18.94 6.85 8.89
CA PRO A 176 19.84 6.44 9.97
C PRO A 176 19.18 6.50 11.34
#